data_AF-A9DW18-F1
#
_entry.id   AF-A9DW18-F1
#
_cell.length_a   1.000
_cell.length_b   1.000
_cell.length_c   1.000
_cell.angle_alpha   90.00
_cell.angle_beta   90.00
_cell.angle_gamma   90.00
#
_symmetry.space_group_name_H-M   'P 1'
#
loop_
_entity.id
_entity.type
_entity.pdbx_description
1 polymer ?
#
loop_
_entity_poly.entity_id
_entity_poly.type
_entity_poly.pdbx_seq_one_letter_code
_entity_poly.pdbx_strand_id
1 'polypeptide(L)'
;MLKKSNSLRKKLKDAVTDLSVDIFGYQKLVTTNIIQNTRLISDQLRIPKEGLFLKIYQKDHTIKAFLFHRSKAIQEIPTKELAYFFIDRQTAELSRIQNKIAFSIKKYLSDLARINALDIEKLAIWIHVKNEKVIINAFHNDQFVKEITMGSLIKFFR
;
A
#
# COMPACT_ATOMS: atom_id res chain seq x y z
N MET A 1 18.29 41.63 24.79
CA MET A 1 17.45 41.50 23.57
C MET A 1 17.43 40.04 23.13
N LEU A 2 16.35 39.30 23.38
CA LEU A 2 16.16 37.91 22.92
C LEU A 2 15.03 37.84 21.88
N LYS A 3 15.34 38.20 20.62
CA LYS A 3 14.50 37.92 19.44
C LYS A 3 15.03 36.66 18.73
N LYS A 4 14.82 35.47 19.31
CA LYS A 4 15.21 34.19 18.65
C LYS A 4 14.13 33.09 18.65
N SER A 5 12.99 33.25 19.33
CA SER A 5 12.00 32.16 19.49
C SER A 5 10.94 32.08 18.38
N ASN A 6 10.54 33.20 17.77
CA ASN A 6 9.45 33.20 16.78
C ASN A 6 9.84 32.60 15.41
N SER A 7 11.11 32.65 15.00
CA SER A 7 11.51 32.13 13.67
C SER A 7 11.65 30.60 13.66
N LEU A 8 12.10 29.99 14.76
CA LEU A 8 12.23 28.54 14.90
C LEU A 8 10.87 27.86 14.95
N ARG A 9 9.92 28.39 15.74
CA ARG A 9 8.56 27.85 15.82
C ARG A 9 7.82 27.97 14.49
N LYS A 10 8.01 29.06 13.75
CA LYS A 10 7.45 29.25 12.41
C LYS A 10 8.03 28.24 11.42
N LYS A 11 9.36 28.09 11.35
CA LYS A 11 10.04 27.08 10.50
C LYS A 11 9.59 25.65 10.81
N LEU A 12 9.40 25.32 12.09
CA LEU A 12 8.92 24.00 12.50
C LEU A 12 7.48 23.77 12.05
N LYS A 13 6.61 24.78 12.21
CA LYS A 13 5.21 24.71 11.76
C LYS A 13 5.13 24.58 10.24
N ASP A 14 5.94 25.35 9.50
CA ASP A 14 5.98 25.33 8.04
C ASP A 14 6.47 23.95 7.56
N ALA A 15 7.57 23.43 8.12
CA ALA A 15 8.08 22.09 7.78
C ALA A 15 7.10 20.95 8.11
N VAL A 16 6.40 21.03 9.25
CA VAL A 16 5.36 20.06 9.62
C VAL A 16 4.16 20.17 8.66
N THR A 17 3.82 21.38 8.23
CA THR A 17 2.72 21.62 7.27
C THR A 17 3.09 21.05 5.91
N ASP A 18 4.28 21.34 5.40
CA ASP A 18 4.78 20.81 4.11
C ASP A 18 4.83 19.29 4.11
N LEU A 19 5.39 18.69 5.18
CA LEU A 19 5.42 17.23 5.33
C LEU A 19 4.01 16.65 5.36
N SER A 20 3.08 17.31 6.04
CA SER A 20 1.68 16.86 6.14
C SER A 20 0.98 16.94 4.78
N VAL A 21 1.11 18.06 4.06
CA VAL A 21 0.55 18.26 2.72
C VAL A 21 1.05 17.20 1.75
N ASP A 22 2.36 16.93 1.79
CA ASP A 22 2.98 15.91 0.94
C ASP A 22 2.49 14.48 1.31
N ILE A 23 2.24 14.20 2.59
CA ILE A 23 1.66 12.92 3.03
C ILE A 23 0.22 12.77 2.51
N PHE A 24 -0.62 13.79 2.66
CA PHE A 24 -2.01 13.74 2.21
C PHE A 24 -2.11 13.68 0.68
N GLY A 25 -1.27 14.45 -0.03
CA GLY A 25 -1.17 14.39 -1.48
C GLY A 25 -0.80 12.99 -1.96
N TYR A 26 0.20 12.38 -1.34
CA TYR A 26 0.62 11.02 -1.68
C TYR A 26 -0.45 9.97 -1.33
N GLN A 27 -1.12 10.08 -0.18
CA GLN A 27 -2.25 9.20 0.18
C GLN A 27 -3.36 9.25 -0.87
N LYS A 28 -3.72 10.46 -1.32
CA LYS A 28 -4.75 10.65 -2.36
C LYS A 28 -4.33 9.99 -3.66
N LEU A 29 -3.08 10.19 -4.09
CA LEU A 29 -2.51 9.57 -5.29
C LEU A 29 -2.58 8.04 -5.22
N VAL A 30 -2.09 7.44 -4.15
CA VAL A 30 -2.12 5.97 -3.95
C VAL A 30 -3.56 5.46 -3.94
N THR A 31 -4.47 6.15 -3.25
CA THR A 31 -5.89 5.78 -3.21
C THR A 31 -6.50 5.79 -4.62
N THR A 32 -6.25 6.84 -5.38
CA THR A 32 -6.71 6.97 -6.77
C THR A 32 -6.13 5.85 -7.64
N ASN A 33 -4.84 5.55 -7.51
CA ASN A 33 -4.19 4.49 -8.30
C ASN A 33 -4.77 3.10 -7.99
N ILE A 34 -5.03 2.77 -6.73
CA ILE A 34 -5.66 1.49 -6.35
C ILE A 34 -7.06 1.40 -6.96
N ILE A 35 -7.87 2.47 -6.87
CA ILE A 35 -9.23 2.50 -7.43
C ILE A 35 -9.19 2.33 -8.94
N GLN A 36 -8.36 3.12 -9.62
CA GLN A 36 -8.28 3.12 -11.08
C GLN A 36 -7.76 1.79 -11.62
N ASN A 37 -6.70 1.21 -11.02
CA ASN A 37 -6.21 -0.09 -11.49
C ASN A 37 -7.19 -1.22 -11.18
N THR A 38 -7.85 -1.22 -10.02
CA THR A 38 -8.91 -2.20 -9.76
C THR A 38 -10.05 -2.07 -10.78
N ARG A 39 -10.42 -0.84 -11.18
CA ARG A 39 -11.42 -0.61 -12.24
C ARG A 39 -10.94 -1.15 -13.60
N LEU A 40 -9.71 -0.84 -14.01
CA LEU A 40 -9.15 -1.35 -15.26
C LEU A 40 -9.14 -2.87 -15.32
N ILE A 41 -8.73 -3.53 -14.23
CA ILE A 41 -8.73 -4.99 -14.11
C ILE A 41 -10.18 -5.54 -14.15
N SER A 42 -11.09 -4.89 -13.43
CA SER A 42 -12.54 -5.22 -13.45
C SER A 42 -13.09 -5.21 -14.87
N ASP A 43 -12.80 -4.16 -15.64
CA ASP A 43 -13.27 -4.01 -17.01
C ASP A 43 -12.66 -5.07 -17.94
N GLN A 44 -11.36 -5.35 -17.79
CA GLN A 44 -10.64 -6.37 -18.56
C GLN A 44 -11.18 -7.78 -18.30
N LEU A 45 -11.44 -8.11 -17.04
CA LEU A 45 -11.87 -9.45 -16.63
C LEU A 45 -13.40 -9.62 -16.64
N ARG A 46 -14.16 -8.54 -16.83
CA ARG A 46 -15.62 -8.50 -16.69
C ARG A 46 -16.10 -9.00 -15.33
N ILE A 47 -15.34 -8.68 -14.28
CA ILE A 47 -15.66 -9.03 -12.88
C ILE A 47 -15.96 -7.73 -12.13
N PRO A 48 -17.05 -7.66 -11.33
CA PRO A 48 -17.33 -6.48 -10.53
C PRO A 48 -16.14 -6.11 -9.63
N LYS A 49 -15.76 -4.83 -9.64
CA LYS A 49 -14.68 -4.25 -8.83
C LYS A 49 -14.76 -4.67 -7.36
N GLU A 50 -15.96 -4.70 -6.79
CA GLU A 50 -16.23 -5.05 -5.38
C GLU A 50 -15.92 -6.53 -5.06
N GLY A 51 -15.85 -7.39 -6.09
CA GLY A 51 -15.48 -8.79 -5.96
C GLY A 51 -13.98 -9.03 -6.04
N LEU A 52 -13.18 -8.03 -6.42
CA LEU A 52 -11.74 -8.14 -6.62
C LEU A 52 -10.97 -7.82 -5.33
N PHE A 53 -10.01 -8.70 -5.02
CA PHE A 53 -9.13 -8.53 -3.87
C PHE A 53 -7.68 -8.76 -4.31
N LEU A 54 -6.81 -7.81 -3.99
CA LEU A 54 -5.37 -7.97 -4.13
C LEU A 54 -4.80 -8.51 -2.82
N LYS A 55 -4.32 -9.75 -2.83
CA LYS A 55 -3.60 -10.38 -1.73
C LYS A 55 -2.10 -10.21 -1.93
N ILE A 56 -1.40 -9.67 -0.95
CA ILE A 56 0.05 -9.46 -0.94
C ILE A 56 0.63 -10.18 0.28
N TYR A 57 1.64 -11.01 0.09
CA TYR A 57 2.28 -11.77 1.17
C TYR A 57 3.76 -12.03 0.86
N GLN A 58 4.50 -12.46 1.88
CA GLN A 58 5.86 -12.94 1.69
C GLN A 58 5.87 -14.47 1.67
N LYS A 59 6.61 -15.04 0.72
CA LYS A 59 6.92 -16.46 0.64
C LYS A 59 8.38 -16.62 0.26
N ASP A 60 9.15 -17.39 1.04
CA ASP A 60 10.56 -17.67 0.76
C ASP A 60 11.35 -16.37 0.52
N HIS A 61 11.17 -15.41 1.42
CA HIS A 61 11.76 -14.06 1.37
C HIS A 61 11.41 -13.19 0.16
N THR A 62 10.46 -13.61 -0.68
CA THR A 62 10.01 -12.93 -1.89
C THR A 62 8.59 -12.42 -1.72
N ILE A 63 8.29 -11.23 -2.26
CA ILE A 63 6.93 -10.71 -2.28
C ILE A 63 6.14 -11.39 -3.39
N LYS A 64 4.99 -11.94 -3.00
CA LYS A 64 4.00 -12.52 -3.90
C LYS A 64 2.73 -11.68 -3.83
N ALA A 65 2.12 -11.48 -4.99
CA ALA A 65 0.85 -10.79 -5.10
C ALA A 65 -0.07 -11.59 -6.02
N PHE A 66 -1.32 -11.72 -5.60
CA PHE A 66 -2.35 -12.44 -6.35
C PHE A 66 -3.65 -11.64 -6.33
N LEU A 67 -4.30 -11.62 -7.48
CA LEU A 67 -5.67 -11.16 -7.60
C LEU A 67 -6.60 -12.33 -7.30
N PHE A 68 -7.59 -12.06 -6.47
CA PHE A 68 -8.66 -12.97 -6.10
C PHE A 68 -10.00 -12.41 -6.56
N HIS A 69 -10.88 -13.30 -7.00
CA HIS A 69 -12.32 -13.04 -7.05
C HIS A 69 -12.98 -13.88 -5.98
N ARG A 70 -13.53 -13.20 -4.96
CA ARG A 70 -14.03 -13.85 -3.73
C ARG A 70 -12.92 -14.71 -3.08
N SER A 71 -13.13 -16.02 -2.97
CA SER A 71 -12.20 -16.97 -2.35
C SER A 71 -11.24 -17.65 -3.33
N LYS A 72 -11.31 -17.35 -4.63
CA LYS A 72 -10.48 -18.01 -5.66
C LYS A 72 -9.41 -17.06 -6.19
N ALA A 73 -8.17 -17.52 -6.18
CA ALA A 73 -7.08 -16.85 -6.88
C ALA A 73 -7.35 -16.96 -8.39
N ILE A 74 -7.24 -15.84 -9.10
CA ILE A 74 -7.52 -15.76 -10.54
C ILE A 74 -6.30 -15.34 -11.36
N GLN A 75 -5.35 -14.62 -10.77
CA GLN A 75 -4.16 -14.16 -11.48
C GLN A 75 -3.01 -13.88 -10.50
N GLU A 76 -1.78 -14.31 -10.80
CA GLU A 76 -0.58 -13.79 -10.14
C GLU A 76 -0.30 -12.38 -10.67
N ILE A 77 -0.04 -11.42 -9.79
CA ILE A 77 0.32 -10.05 -10.15
C ILE A 77 1.85 -9.91 -10.06
N PRO A 78 2.55 -9.78 -11.19
CA PRO A 78 3.99 -9.55 -11.18
C PRO A 78 4.34 -8.27 -10.42
N THR A 79 5.54 -8.22 -9.82
CA THR A 79 6.01 -7.04 -9.08
C THR A 79 5.94 -5.74 -9.89
N LYS A 80 6.21 -5.81 -11.20
CA LYS A 80 6.07 -4.67 -12.13
C LYS A 80 4.63 -4.11 -12.17
N GLU A 81 3.63 -4.99 -12.14
CA GLU A 81 2.22 -4.61 -12.19
C GLU A 81 1.70 -4.21 -10.81
N LEU A 82 2.23 -4.83 -9.76
CA LEU A 82 1.99 -4.44 -8.38
C LEU A 82 2.38 -2.97 -8.13
N ALA A 83 3.43 -2.48 -8.79
CA ALA A 83 3.86 -1.10 -8.68
C ALA A 83 2.78 -0.10 -9.11
N TYR A 84 1.95 -0.42 -10.10
CA TYR A 84 0.89 0.47 -10.57
C TYR A 84 -0.12 0.82 -9.47
N PHE A 85 -0.29 -0.03 -8.45
CA PHE A 85 -1.18 0.26 -7.32
C PHE A 85 -0.67 1.39 -6.41
N PHE A 86 0.63 1.66 -6.38
CA PHE A 86 1.23 2.56 -5.38
C PHE A 86 1.87 3.82 -5.97
N ILE A 87 2.06 3.88 -7.28
CA ILE A 87 2.70 5.00 -7.99
C ILE A 87 2.11 5.14 -9.39
N ASP A 88 2.37 6.28 -10.05
CA ASP A 88 1.93 6.49 -11.41
C ASP A 88 2.62 5.51 -12.39
N ARG A 89 1.97 5.29 -13.54
CA ARG A 89 2.42 4.29 -14.54
C ARG A 89 3.81 4.59 -15.09
N GLN A 90 4.13 5.86 -15.37
CA GLN A 90 5.42 6.23 -15.96
C GLN A 90 6.57 5.91 -14.98
N THR A 91 6.37 6.25 -13.71
CA THR A 91 7.34 5.95 -12.66
C THR A 91 7.43 4.45 -12.37
N ALA A 92 6.32 3.71 -12.51
CA ALA A 92 6.27 2.27 -12.29
C ALA A 92 7.08 1.44 -13.30
N GLU A 93 7.30 1.95 -14.51
CA GLU A 93 8.14 1.29 -15.52
C GLU A 93 9.63 1.27 -15.12
N LEU A 94 10.05 2.12 -14.18
CA LEU A 94 11.44 2.18 -13.74
C LEU A 94 11.76 1.00 -12.82
N SER A 95 12.66 0.10 -13.25
CA SER A 95 13.08 -1.08 -12.50
C SER A 95 13.53 -0.78 -11.06
N ARG A 96 14.25 0.33 -10.85
CA ARG A 96 14.66 0.76 -9.50
C ARG A 96 13.46 0.97 -8.58
N ILE A 97 12.36 1.47 -9.13
CA ILE A 97 11.16 1.79 -8.36
C ILE A 97 10.38 0.52 -8.04
N GLN A 98 10.28 -0.42 -8.98
CA GLN A 98 9.69 -1.74 -8.75
C GLN A 98 10.41 -2.47 -7.59
N ASN A 99 11.74 -2.44 -7.59
CA ASN A 99 12.56 -3.02 -6.52
C ASN A 99 12.34 -2.30 -5.18
N LYS A 100 12.27 -0.97 -5.19
CA LYS A 100 11.97 -0.17 -4.00
C LYS A 100 10.61 -0.55 -3.42
N ILE A 101 9.57 -0.68 -4.25
CA ILE A 101 8.23 -1.08 -3.84
C ILE A 101 8.23 -2.47 -3.21
N ALA A 102 8.86 -3.46 -3.87
CA ALA A 102 8.96 -4.81 -3.32
C ALA A 102 9.67 -4.83 -1.95
N PHE A 103 10.77 -4.09 -1.83
CA PHE A 103 11.51 -3.94 -0.58
C PHE A 103 10.68 -3.24 0.51
N SER A 104 9.97 -2.16 0.16
CA SER A 104 9.07 -1.43 1.05
C SER A 104 7.95 -2.31 1.58
N ILE A 105 7.32 -3.13 0.72
CA ILE A 105 6.30 -4.10 1.12
C ILE A 105 6.91 -5.15 2.06
N LYS A 106 8.08 -5.70 1.72
CA LYS A 106 8.78 -6.68 2.54
C LYS A 106 9.09 -6.14 3.93
N LYS A 107 9.61 -4.92 4.00
CA LYS A 107 9.89 -4.22 5.26
C LYS A 107 8.61 -4.01 6.07
N TYR A 108 7.53 -3.57 5.41
CA TYR A 108 6.24 -3.39 6.06
C TYR A 108 5.71 -4.68 6.69
N LEU A 109 5.69 -5.77 5.94
CA LEU A 109 5.27 -7.09 6.43
C LEU A 109 6.13 -7.56 7.59
N SER A 110 7.45 -7.36 7.50
CA SER A 110 8.39 -7.73 8.57
C SER A 110 8.17 -6.95 9.85
N ASP A 111 7.99 -5.62 9.74
CA ASP A 111 7.71 -4.77 10.89
C ASP A 111 6.33 -5.09 11.50
N LEU A 112 5.33 -5.35 10.66
CA LEU A 112 3.99 -5.74 11.12
C LEU A 112 4.02 -7.09 11.84
N ALA A 113 4.71 -8.09 11.29
CA ALA A 113 4.89 -9.40 11.91
C ALA A 113 5.59 -9.26 13.27
N ARG A 114 6.69 -8.51 13.33
CA ARG A 114 7.45 -8.28 14.58
C ARG A 114 6.60 -7.60 15.65
N ILE A 115 5.88 -6.53 15.30
CA ILE A 115 5.06 -5.76 16.26
C ILE A 115 3.95 -6.63 16.88
N ASN A 116 3.40 -7.58 16.12
CA ASN A 116 2.30 -8.42 16.55
C ASN A 116 2.73 -9.85 16.94
N ALA A 117 4.04 -10.13 17.00
CA ALA A 117 4.61 -11.45 17.26
C ALA A 117 4.02 -12.56 16.35
N LEU A 118 3.86 -12.26 15.06
CA LEU A 118 3.27 -13.16 14.06
C LEU A 118 4.35 -13.82 13.20
N ASP A 119 4.03 -14.98 12.65
CA ASP A 119 4.82 -15.61 11.59
C ASP A 119 4.61 -14.85 10.27
N ILE A 120 5.69 -14.30 9.72
CA ILE A 120 5.66 -13.50 8.49
C ILE A 120 5.20 -14.32 7.28
N GLU A 121 5.49 -15.63 7.23
CA GLU A 121 5.11 -16.51 6.12
C GLU A 121 3.60 -16.80 6.10
N LYS A 122 2.91 -16.54 7.21
CA LYS A 122 1.45 -16.70 7.35
C LYS A 122 0.70 -15.39 7.30
N LEU A 123 1.42 -14.26 7.18
CA LEU A 123 0.87 -12.91 7.14
C LEU A 123 0.54 -12.52 5.69
N ALA A 124 -0.66 -11.97 5.48
CA ALA A 124 -1.08 -11.43 4.20
C ALA A 124 -1.81 -10.09 4.38
N ILE A 125 -1.58 -9.17 3.45
CA ILE A 125 -2.36 -7.95 3.29
C ILE A 125 -3.37 -8.16 2.17
N TRP A 126 -4.62 -7.82 2.44
CA TRP A 126 -5.72 -7.83 1.49
C TRP A 126 -6.16 -6.40 1.21
N ILE A 127 -6.11 -5.99 -0.06
CA ILE A 127 -6.57 -4.68 -0.53
C ILE A 127 -7.80 -4.91 -1.41
N HIS A 128 -8.89 -4.19 -1.14
CA HIS A 128 -10.08 -4.21 -1.98
C HIS A 128 -10.74 -2.84 -2.06
N VAL A 129 -11.56 -2.64 -3.09
CA VAL A 129 -12.27 -1.38 -3.33
C VAL A 129 -13.76 -1.61 -3.22
N LYS A 130 -14.42 -0.90 -2.29
CA LYS A 130 -15.87 -0.94 -2.11
C LYS A 130 -16.41 0.48 -2.01
N ASN A 131 -17.43 0.81 -2.81
CA ASN A 131 -18.03 2.15 -2.83
C ASN A 131 -17.00 3.28 -2.97
N GLU A 132 -16.02 3.10 -3.87
CA GLU A 132 -14.90 4.02 -4.09
C GLU A 132 -14.01 4.29 -2.86
N LYS A 133 -14.05 3.39 -1.87
CA LYS A 133 -13.15 3.39 -0.72
C LYS A 133 -12.20 2.21 -0.81
N VAL A 134 -10.93 2.48 -0.58
CA VAL A 134 -9.90 1.44 -0.44
C VAL A 134 -9.91 0.92 0.98
N ILE A 135 -10.05 -0.38 1.14
CA ILE A 135 -10.01 -1.07 2.43
C ILE A 135 -8.81 -2.01 2.41
N ILE A 136 -7.98 -1.92 3.45
CA ILE A 136 -6.73 -2.67 3.57
C ILE A 136 -6.77 -3.42 4.88
N ASN A 137 -6.66 -4.74 4.84
CA ASN A 137 -6.74 -5.60 6.02
C ASN A 137 -5.53 -6.52 6.10
N ALA A 138 -5.00 -6.69 7.31
CA ALA A 138 -4.00 -7.71 7.60
C ALA A 138 -4.68 -8.99 8.11
N PHE A 139 -4.21 -10.13 7.62
CA PHE A 139 -4.63 -11.46 8.04
C PHE A 139 -3.42 -12.32 8.39
N HIS A 140 -3.54 -13.18 9.40
CA HIS A 140 -2.56 -14.19 9.76
C HIS A 140 -3.25 -15.55 9.82
N ASN A 141 -2.82 -16.50 8.98
CA ASN A 141 -3.46 -17.81 8.86
C ASN A 141 -4.99 -17.69 8.66
N ASP A 142 -5.39 -16.82 7.72
CA ASP A 142 -6.78 -16.46 7.38
C ASP A 142 -7.62 -15.83 8.51
N GLN A 143 -7.01 -15.54 9.67
CA GLN A 143 -7.64 -14.79 10.74
C GLN A 143 -7.36 -13.30 10.60
N PHE A 144 -8.39 -12.47 10.76
CA PHE A 144 -8.25 -11.03 10.73
C PHE A 144 -7.35 -10.56 11.89
N VAL A 145 -6.36 -9.73 11.56
CA VAL A 145 -5.45 -9.12 12.54
C VAL A 145 -5.89 -7.70 12.82
N LYS A 146 -5.94 -6.86 11.76
CA LYS A 146 -6.35 -5.46 11.86
C LYS A 146 -6.65 -4.84 10.50
N GLU A 147 -7.41 -3.75 10.52
CA GLU A 147 -7.49 -2.81 9.40
C GLU A 147 -6.23 -1.92 9.38
N ILE A 148 -5.71 -1.67 8.18
CA ILE A 148 -4.54 -0.84 7.93
C ILE A 148 -5.01 0.47 7.31
N THR A 149 -4.64 1.59 7.94
CA THR A 149 -4.90 2.90 7.35
C THR A 149 -4.00 3.13 6.15
N MET A 150 -4.49 3.84 5.13
CA MET A 150 -3.68 4.25 3.98
C MET A 150 -2.41 4.97 4.42
N GLY A 151 -2.52 5.85 5.43
CA GLY A 151 -1.38 6.54 6.02
C GLY A 151 -0.33 5.64 6.65
N SER A 152 -0.73 4.52 7.25
CA SER A 152 0.24 3.52 7.73
C SER A 152 0.92 2.79 6.58
N LEU A 153 0.19 2.48 5.52
CA LEU A 153 0.73 1.76 4.36
C LEU A 153 1.76 2.64 3.62
N ILE A 154 1.37 3.86 3.25
CA ILE A 154 2.19 4.75 2.41
C ILE A 154 3.50 5.23 3.07
N LYS A 155 3.59 5.23 4.41
CA LYS A 155 4.82 5.56 5.14
C LYS A 155 6.00 4.65 4.76
N PHE A 156 5.73 3.46 4.27
CA PHE A 156 6.76 2.49 3.89
C PHE A 156 7.26 2.68 2.46
N PHE A 157 6.51 3.40 1.62
CA PHE A 157 6.84 3.60 0.20
C PHE A 157 7.61 4.91 -0.07
N ARG A 158 7.70 5.79 0.93
CA ARG A 158 8.54 6.99 0.89
C ARG A 158 10.03 6.67 0.99
#